data_AF-A0A4Q4TV74-F1
#
_entry.id   AF-A0A4Q4TV74-F1
#
_cell.length_a   1.000
_cell.length_b   1.000
_cell.length_c   1.000
_cell.angle_alpha   90.00
_cell.angle_beta   90.00
_cell.angle_gamma   90.00
#
_symmetry.space_group_name_H-M   'P 1'
#
loop_
_entity.id
_entity.type
_entity.pdbx_description
1 polymer ?
#
loop_
_entity_poly.entity_id
_entity_poly.type
_entity_poly.pdbx_seq_one_letter_code
_entity_poly.pdbx_strand_id
1 'polypeptide(L)'
;MQRLPQTIQDAIQVSHFLGLQFIWVDALCIIQDSLEDWKAEARRMADVYENSLITIAASGASSCHEGLFSARDALMETPCRLFRISPELSMFAMLEENEFPGSIQMKVGQEALYKRGWVMQERIFARRTLHFGQGVHWECRCGDCSETGGWQYNDPPIAYLRPKEIFNVRFAPLGKASNQNDLEDGGSAIDFLRAWDKLIMRPYTSSALTKKEDRLVAISGIIQRMTTQMGWRNLFGLWEPRFVDQLLWHLSPAAQPPITVTRTGLSLILINISAAATIAKSMF
;
A
#
# COMPACT_ATOMS: atom_id res chain seq x y z
N MET A 1 -16.20 -21.49 -13.23
CA MET A 1 -15.17 -20.58 -12.69
C MET A 1 -13.83 -20.61 -13.45
N GLN A 2 -13.52 -21.62 -14.28
CA GLN A 2 -12.22 -21.79 -14.98
C GLN A 2 -11.76 -20.66 -15.95
N ARG A 3 -12.49 -19.55 -16.09
CA ARG A 3 -12.12 -18.43 -16.97
C ARG A 3 -11.57 -17.20 -16.25
N LEU A 4 -11.68 -17.13 -14.92
CA LEU A 4 -11.14 -15.99 -14.15
C LEU A 4 -9.72 -16.31 -13.68
N PRO A 5 -8.82 -15.31 -13.59
CA PRO A 5 -7.53 -15.45 -12.91
C PRO A 5 -7.69 -16.01 -11.49
N GLN A 6 -6.71 -16.79 -11.03
CA GLN A 6 -6.75 -17.48 -9.73
C GLN A 6 -6.97 -16.49 -8.58
N THR A 7 -6.32 -15.32 -8.61
CA THR A 7 -6.47 -14.29 -7.58
C THR A 7 -7.92 -13.82 -7.43
N ILE A 8 -8.67 -13.72 -8.54
CA ILE A 8 -10.09 -13.33 -8.49
C ILE A 8 -10.95 -14.47 -7.92
N GLN A 9 -10.65 -15.72 -8.31
CA GLN A 9 -11.36 -16.89 -7.78
C GLN A 9 -11.18 -17.01 -6.26
N ASP A 10 -9.94 -16.88 -5.78
CA ASP A 10 -9.63 -16.91 -4.35
C ASP A 10 -10.26 -15.72 -3.62
N ALA A 11 -10.26 -14.53 -4.21
CA ALA A 11 -10.91 -13.36 -3.62
C ALA A 11 -12.43 -13.55 -3.46
N ILE A 12 -13.10 -14.17 -4.45
CA ILE A 12 -14.52 -14.54 -4.34
C ILE A 12 -14.74 -15.56 -3.21
N GLN A 13 -13.86 -16.56 -3.10
CA GLN A 13 -13.92 -17.54 -2.02
C GLN A 13 -13.77 -16.87 -0.64
N VAL A 14 -12.81 -15.97 -0.48
CA VAL A 14 -12.60 -15.20 0.76
C VAL A 14 -13.81 -14.30 1.04
N SER A 15 -14.35 -13.60 0.04
CA SER A 15 -15.56 -12.79 0.21
C SER A 15 -16.75 -13.62 0.71
N HIS A 16 -16.96 -14.80 0.12
CA HIS A 16 -18.03 -15.70 0.56
C HIS A 16 -17.81 -16.22 1.98
N PHE A 17 -16.58 -16.60 2.32
CA PHE A 17 -16.20 -17.01 3.68
C PHE A 17 -16.48 -15.92 4.72
N LEU A 18 -16.25 -14.65 4.36
CA LEU A 18 -16.55 -13.48 5.21
C LEU A 18 -18.05 -13.10 5.22
N GLY A 19 -18.92 -13.84 4.52
CA GLY A 19 -20.35 -13.56 4.43
C GLY A 19 -20.69 -12.36 3.53
N LEU A 20 -19.77 -11.95 2.65
CA LEU A 20 -19.96 -10.81 1.74
C LEU A 20 -20.55 -11.28 0.42
N GLN A 21 -21.55 -10.52 -0.06
CA GLN A 21 -22.27 -10.85 -1.30
C GLN A 21 -21.69 -10.16 -2.54
N PHE A 22 -20.94 -9.08 -2.36
CA PHE A 22 -20.45 -8.24 -3.45
C PHE A 22 -18.94 -8.06 -3.34
N ILE A 23 -18.27 -8.13 -4.48
CA ILE A 23 -16.85 -7.84 -4.64
C ILE A 23 -16.70 -6.88 -5.83
N TRP A 24 -15.87 -5.86 -5.67
CA TRP A 24 -15.46 -4.97 -6.75
C TRP A 24 -14.04 -5.34 -7.17
N VAL A 25 -13.84 -5.52 -8.48
CA VAL A 25 -12.53 -5.81 -9.08
C VAL A 25 -12.39 -4.90 -10.29
N ASP A 26 -11.37 -4.04 -10.29
CA ASP A 26 -11.11 -3.05 -11.34
C ASP A 26 -11.19 -3.65 -12.77
N ALA A 27 -10.58 -4.81 -12.95
CA ALA A 27 -10.52 -5.53 -14.22
C ALA A 27 -11.88 -6.05 -14.72
N LEU A 28 -12.88 -6.16 -13.83
CA LEU A 28 -14.24 -6.61 -14.15
C LEU A 28 -15.27 -5.47 -14.10
N CYS A 29 -15.03 -4.45 -13.30
CA CYS A 29 -15.97 -3.37 -13.03
C CYS A 29 -15.70 -2.09 -13.83
N ILE A 30 -14.52 -1.95 -14.45
CA ILE A 30 -14.15 -0.82 -15.30
C ILE A 30 -14.15 -1.27 -16.77
N ILE A 31 -14.75 -0.49 -17.66
CA ILE A 31 -14.76 -0.78 -19.10
C ILE A 31 -13.39 -0.46 -19.69
N GLN A 32 -12.62 -1.51 -19.97
CA GLN A 32 -11.20 -1.40 -20.35
C GLN A 32 -10.97 -0.68 -21.68
N ASP A 33 -11.93 -0.75 -22.61
CA ASP A 33 -11.85 -0.13 -23.94
C ASP A 33 -12.42 1.30 -23.98
N SER A 34 -12.85 1.87 -22.85
CA SER A 34 -13.44 3.21 -22.79
C SER A 34 -12.55 4.18 -22.00
N LEU A 35 -11.97 5.15 -22.71
CA LEU A 35 -11.20 6.22 -22.06
C LEU A 35 -12.09 7.12 -21.18
N GLU A 36 -13.35 7.31 -21.56
CA GLU A 36 -14.30 8.12 -20.79
C GLU A 36 -14.67 7.43 -19.47
N ASP A 37 -14.94 6.12 -19.52
CA ASP A 37 -15.22 5.32 -18.34
C ASP A 37 -13.99 5.27 -17.43
N TRP A 38 -12.81 4.98 -17.99
CA TRP A 38 -11.56 5.02 -17.24
C TRP A 38 -11.33 6.37 -16.53
N LYS A 39 -11.60 7.50 -17.19
CA LYS A 39 -11.48 8.84 -16.56
C LYS A 39 -12.52 9.05 -15.45
N ALA A 40 -13.72 8.48 -15.57
CA ALA A 40 -14.74 8.55 -14.54
C ALA A 40 -14.37 7.67 -13.33
N GLU A 41 -13.94 6.43 -13.57
CA GLU A 41 -13.54 5.47 -12.55
C GLU A 41 -12.25 5.88 -11.84
N ALA A 42 -11.23 6.35 -12.56
CA ALA A 42 -9.98 6.83 -11.96
C ALA A 42 -10.21 7.95 -10.93
N ARG A 43 -11.20 8.82 -11.18
CA ARG A 43 -11.60 9.87 -10.23
C ARG A 43 -12.30 9.32 -8.99
N ARG A 44 -13.02 8.19 -9.13
CA ARG A 44 -13.77 7.53 -8.05
C ARG A 44 -12.97 6.48 -7.30
N MET A 45 -11.77 6.09 -7.78
CA MET A 45 -10.96 5.04 -7.14
C MET A 45 -10.74 5.29 -5.65
N ALA A 46 -10.41 6.54 -5.25
CA ALA A 46 -10.29 6.88 -3.83
C ALA A 46 -11.56 6.53 -3.04
N ASP A 47 -12.72 6.90 -3.57
CA ASP A 47 -14.02 6.66 -2.93
C ASP A 47 -14.37 5.17 -2.87
N VAL A 48 -14.06 4.41 -3.93
CA VAL A 48 -14.31 2.96 -3.97
C VAL A 48 -13.53 2.25 -2.86
N TYR A 49 -12.23 2.50 -2.74
CA TYR A 49 -11.40 1.88 -1.70
C TYR A 49 -11.77 2.41 -0.31
N GLU A 50 -12.01 3.72 -0.16
CA GLU A 50 -12.38 4.31 1.13
C GLU A 50 -13.72 3.80 1.68
N ASN A 51 -14.69 3.57 0.80
CA ASN A 51 -16.02 3.10 1.21
C ASN A 51 -16.18 1.58 1.12
N SER A 52 -15.13 0.85 0.71
CA SER A 52 -15.12 -0.61 0.82
C SER A 52 -15.16 -1.06 2.28
N LEU A 53 -15.88 -2.16 2.55
CA LEU A 53 -15.92 -2.74 3.89
C LEU A 53 -14.54 -3.31 4.28
N ILE A 54 -13.93 -4.02 3.34
CA ILE A 54 -12.60 -4.63 3.43
C ILE A 54 -12.00 -4.74 2.03
N THR A 55 -10.71 -4.49 1.91
CA THR A 55 -9.93 -4.74 0.69
C THR A 55 -9.12 -6.02 0.86
N ILE A 56 -9.16 -6.90 -0.14
CA ILE A 56 -8.32 -8.11 -0.18
C ILE A 56 -7.10 -7.80 -1.04
N ALA A 57 -5.90 -7.96 -0.49
CA ALA A 57 -4.64 -7.68 -1.18
C ALA A 57 -3.86 -8.98 -1.42
N ALA A 58 -3.56 -9.29 -2.68
CA ALA A 58 -2.73 -10.41 -3.11
C ALA A 58 -1.23 -10.07 -2.96
N SER A 59 -0.82 -9.82 -1.73
CA SER A 59 0.48 -9.31 -1.34
C SER A 59 1.66 -10.24 -1.70
N GLY A 60 1.46 -11.55 -1.58
CA GLY A 60 2.47 -12.57 -1.89
C GLY A 60 2.52 -13.01 -3.34
N ALA A 61 1.58 -12.55 -4.17
CA ALA A 61 1.48 -12.93 -5.57
C ALA A 61 2.26 -11.96 -6.46
N SER A 62 3.05 -12.49 -7.38
CA SER A 62 3.72 -11.71 -8.43
C SER A 62 2.85 -11.53 -9.68
N SER A 63 1.80 -12.35 -9.83
CA SER A 63 0.85 -12.31 -10.95
C SER A 63 -0.56 -12.70 -10.53
N CYS A 64 -1.56 -12.32 -11.33
CA CYS A 64 -2.97 -12.66 -11.07
C CYS A 64 -3.32 -14.16 -11.20
N HIS A 65 -2.36 -14.99 -11.65
CA HIS A 65 -2.53 -16.43 -11.82
C HIS A 65 -2.02 -17.24 -10.62
N GLU A 66 -1.28 -16.63 -9.69
CA GLU A 66 -0.75 -17.32 -8.51
C GLU A 66 -1.79 -17.51 -7.40
N GLY A 67 -2.80 -16.64 -7.33
CA GLY A 67 -3.83 -16.72 -6.29
C GLY A 67 -3.53 -15.86 -5.07
N LEU A 68 -4.27 -16.10 -3.99
CA LEU A 68 -4.05 -15.51 -2.67
C LEU A 68 -3.32 -16.46 -1.73
N PHE A 69 -3.51 -17.77 -1.91
CA PHE A 69 -3.05 -18.76 -0.93
C PHE A 69 -1.63 -19.24 -1.28
N SER A 70 -0.64 -18.70 -0.57
CA SER A 70 0.74 -19.18 -0.65
C SER A 70 0.88 -20.58 -0.07
N ALA A 71 1.71 -21.41 -0.70
CA ALA A 71 2.17 -22.65 -0.07
C ALA A 71 3.08 -22.33 1.11
N ARG A 72 2.86 -22.98 2.26
CA ARG A 72 3.58 -22.69 3.51
C ARG A 72 4.14 -23.97 4.10
N ASP A 73 5.35 -23.88 4.63
CA ASP A 73 5.90 -24.93 5.48
C ASP A 73 5.49 -24.66 6.93
N ALA A 74 4.64 -25.52 7.48
CA ALA A 74 4.14 -25.37 8.85
C ALA A 74 5.27 -25.34 9.89
N LEU A 75 6.41 -25.96 9.60
CA LEU A 75 7.59 -25.97 10.48
C LEU A 75 8.31 -24.62 10.53
N MET A 76 8.11 -23.77 9.52
CA MET A 76 8.70 -22.44 9.45
C MET A 76 7.84 -21.38 10.14
N GLU A 77 6.55 -21.64 10.31
CA GLU A 77 5.57 -20.67 10.83
C GLU A 77 5.16 -20.94 12.29
N THR A 78 5.38 -22.15 12.80
CA THR A 78 4.99 -22.53 14.18
C THR A 78 6.20 -22.81 15.06
N PRO A 79 6.19 -22.35 16.33
CA PRO A 79 7.22 -22.71 17.29
C PRO A 79 7.31 -24.22 17.43
N CYS A 80 8.49 -24.79 17.14
CA CYS A 80 8.72 -26.22 17.26
C CYS A 80 8.98 -26.57 18.73
N ARG A 81 8.08 -27.33 19.37
CA ARG A 81 8.29 -27.75 20.76
C ARG A 81 9.42 -28.77 20.84
N LEU A 82 10.57 -28.36 21.39
CA LEU A 82 11.74 -29.22 21.54
C LEU A 82 11.53 -30.25 22.65
N PHE A 83 11.15 -29.80 23.85
CA PHE A 83 10.82 -30.68 24.96
C PHE A 83 9.95 -29.98 26.01
N ARG A 84 9.22 -30.79 26.79
CA ARG A 84 8.42 -30.34 27.93
C ARG A 84 9.28 -30.40 29.20
N ILE A 85 9.38 -29.29 29.92
CA ILE A 85 10.16 -29.17 31.17
C ILE A 85 9.27 -29.53 32.38
N SER A 86 8.03 -29.06 32.39
CA SER A 86 6.99 -29.41 33.39
C SER A 86 5.60 -29.44 32.71
N PRO A 87 4.51 -29.82 33.39
CA PRO A 87 3.17 -29.76 32.80
C PRO A 87 2.79 -28.37 32.25
N GLU A 88 3.28 -27.31 32.87
CA GLU A 88 3.02 -25.90 32.54
C GLU A 88 4.13 -25.24 31.70
N LEU A 89 5.31 -25.87 31.60
CA LEU A 89 6.49 -25.28 30.96
C LEU A 89 7.04 -26.14 29.83
N SER A 90 7.20 -25.57 28.64
CA SER A 90 7.81 -26.22 27.48
C SER A 90 8.81 -25.31 26.80
N MET A 91 9.87 -25.90 26.26
CA MET A 91 10.86 -25.20 25.46
C MET A 91 10.53 -25.34 23.98
N PHE A 92 10.61 -24.23 23.25
CA PHE A 92 10.34 -24.15 21.82
C PHE A 92 11.57 -23.62 21.08
N ALA A 93 11.84 -24.16 19.90
CA ALA A 93 12.69 -23.53 18.91
C ALA A 93 11.80 -22.68 18.02
N MET A 94 12.24 -21.46 17.75
CA MET A 94 11.67 -20.59 16.74
C MET A 94 12.83 -20.17 15.83
N LEU A 95 12.55 -19.99 14.54
CA LEU A 95 13.54 -19.36 13.67
C LEU A 95 13.86 -17.98 14.23
N GLU A 96 15.13 -17.63 14.26
CA GLU A 96 15.59 -16.31 14.68
C GLU A 96 14.90 -15.29 13.76
N GLU A 97 13.96 -14.54 14.33
CA GLU A 97 13.36 -13.40 13.66
C GLU A 97 14.48 -12.36 13.54
N ASN A 98 15.21 -12.38 12.43
CA ASN A 98 16.01 -11.22 12.05
C ASN A 98 15.04 -10.02 12.05
N GLU A 99 15.19 -9.16 13.07
CA GLU A 99 14.51 -7.89 13.26
C GLU A 99 12.98 -8.00 13.46
N PHE A 100 12.51 -8.01 14.71
CA PHE A 100 11.14 -7.68 15.15
C PHE A 100 10.06 -7.67 14.04
N PRO A 101 9.32 -8.76 13.80
CA PRO A 101 8.17 -8.79 12.91
C PRO A 101 6.93 -8.19 13.58
N GLY A 102 7.15 -7.23 14.47
CA GLY A 102 6.10 -6.38 14.98
C GLY A 102 5.57 -5.48 13.87
N SER A 103 6.45 -4.85 13.08
CA SER A 103 5.99 -3.94 12.05
C SER A 103 5.71 -4.69 10.74
N ILE A 104 4.42 -4.87 10.43
CA ILE A 104 3.91 -5.17 9.08
C ILE A 104 4.54 -4.25 8.01
N GLN A 105 5.02 -3.08 8.44
CA GLN A 105 5.74 -2.07 7.68
C GLN A 105 6.96 -2.59 6.88
N MET A 106 7.71 -3.60 7.37
CA MET A 106 8.89 -4.11 6.64
C MET A 106 8.55 -5.17 5.59
N LYS A 107 7.55 -6.04 5.82
CA LYS A 107 7.18 -7.10 4.85
C LYS A 107 6.17 -6.60 3.81
N VAL A 108 5.09 -5.96 4.26
CA VAL A 108 4.01 -5.44 3.40
C VAL A 108 4.42 -4.13 2.71
N GLY A 109 5.65 -3.63 2.86
CA GLY A 109 6.17 -2.51 2.07
C GLY A 109 7.02 -2.93 0.87
N GLN A 110 7.61 -4.13 0.92
CA GLN A 110 8.61 -4.61 -0.05
C GLN A 110 8.05 -5.59 -1.07
N GLU A 111 6.82 -6.06 -0.86
CA GLU A 111 6.10 -6.97 -1.75
C GLU A 111 5.92 -6.40 -3.16
N ALA A 112 5.84 -7.29 -4.15
CA ALA A 112 5.69 -6.93 -5.56
C ALA A 112 4.48 -6.02 -5.81
N LEU A 113 3.40 -6.21 -5.03
CA LEU A 113 2.19 -5.41 -5.10
C LEU A 113 2.47 -3.90 -4.93
N TYR A 114 3.29 -3.51 -3.96
CA TYR A 114 3.58 -2.10 -3.65
C TYR A 114 4.60 -1.44 -4.56
N LYS A 115 5.22 -2.22 -5.45
CA LYS A 115 6.02 -1.67 -6.54
C LYS A 115 5.16 -1.02 -7.61
N ARG A 116 3.83 -1.12 -7.56
CA ARG A 116 2.89 -0.51 -8.51
C ARG A 116 2.38 0.83 -7.97
N GLY A 117 2.49 1.90 -8.77
CA GLY A 117 2.15 3.25 -8.28
C GLY A 117 0.69 3.44 -7.89
N TRP A 118 -0.25 2.83 -8.60
CA TRP A 118 -1.69 2.90 -8.27
C TRP A 118 -2.01 2.26 -6.91
N VAL A 119 -1.29 1.20 -6.54
CA VAL A 119 -1.53 0.43 -5.29
C VAL A 119 -1.35 1.31 -4.05
N MET A 120 -0.52 2.35 -4.10
CA MET A 120 -0.40 3.28 -2.98
C MET A 120 -1.74 3.92 -2.63
N GLN A 121 -2.48 4.41 -3.63
CA GLN A 121 -3.80 5.00 -3.43
C GLN A 121 -4.79 3.96 -2.89
N GLU A 122 -4.79 2.77 -3.47
CA GLU A 122 -5.64 1.65 -3.07
C GLU A 122 -5.44 1.28 -1.60
N ARG A 123 -4.19 1.12 -1.17
CA ARG A 123 -3.83 0.79 0.21
C ARG A 123 -4.20 1.92 1.17
N ILE A 124 -3.86 3.16 0.86
CA ILE A 124 -3.99 4.28 1.80
C ILE A 124 -5.47 4.63 2.04
N PHE A 125 -6.30 4.57 0.99
CA PHE A 125 -7.73 4.88 1.14
C PHE A 125 -8.52 3.75 1.81
N ALA A 126 -8.17 2.48 1.53
CA ALA A 126 -8.83 1.33 2.15
C ALA A 126 -8.83 1.43 3.68
N ARG A 127 -10.00 1.39 4.32
CA ARG A 127 -10.10 1.48 5.79
C ARG A 127 -9.57 0.24 6.50
N ARG A 128 -9.71 -0.91 5.84
CA ARG A 128 -9.31 -2.23 6.32
C ARG A 128 -8.78 -3.03 5.13
N THR A 129 -7.61 -3.62 5.27
CA THR A 129 -6.99 -4.45 4.24
C THR A 129 -6.56 -5.77 4.85
N LEU A 130 -6.93 -6.86 4.18
CA LEU A 130 -6.46 -8.20 4.48
C LEU A 130 -5.43 -8.58 3.41
N HIS A 131 -4.17 -8.64 3.82
CA HIS A 131 -3.06 -8.99 2.97
C HIS A 131 -2.82 -10.48 3.03
N PHE A 132 -2.78 -11.10 1.86
CA PHE A 132 -2.44 -12.49 1.67
C PHE A 132 -1.02 -12.58 1.11
N GLY A 133 -0.06 -12.87 1.98
CA GLY A 133 1.36 -13.03 1.67
C GLY A 133 1.87 -14.42 2.05
N GLN A 134 3.04 -14.48 2.68
CA GLN A 134 3.50 -15.70 3.38
C GLN A 134 2.61 -16.05 4.58
N GLY A 135 1.89 -15.08 5.13
CA GLY A 135 0.82 -15.27 6.10
C GLY A 135 -0.32 -14.30 5.83
N VAL A 136 -1.34 -14.34 6.69
CA VAL A 136 -2.43 -13.37 6.64
C VAL A 136 -2.11 -12.18 7.55
N HIS A 137 -2.20 -10.98 7.00
CA HIS A 137 -1.97 -9.73 7.73
C HIS A 137 -3.19 -8.82 7.62
N TRP A 138 -3.56 -8.21 8.74
CA TRP A 138 -4.59 -7.19 8.82
C TRP A 138 -3.95 -5.82 8.96
N GLU A 139 -4.41 -4.85 8.17
CA GLU A 139 -4.02 -3.45 8.31
C GLU A 139 -5.29 -2.58 8.32
N CYS A 140 -5.45 -1.73 9.33
CA CYS A 140 -6.49 -0.71 9.37
C CYS A 140 -5.93 0.65 9.81
N ARG A 141 -6.80 1.65 9.95
CA ARG A 141 -6.39 2.99 10.41
C ARG A 141 -5.97 3.03 11.87
N CYS A 142 -6.25 2.01 12.69
CA CYS A 142 -5.97 2.03 14.12
C CYS A 142 -4.86 1.07 14.54
N GLY A 143 -4.36 0.25 13.62
CA GLY A 143 -3.68 -0.96 14.01
C GLY A 143 -3.37 -1.86 12.84
N ASP A 144 -2.51 -2.81 13.13
CA ASP A 144 -2.22 -3.94 12.27
C ASP A 144 -1.98 -5.16 13.16
N CYS A 145 -2.20 -6.34 12.59
CA CYS A 145 -1.90 -7.62 13.24
C CYS A 145 -1.61 -8.68 12.17
N SER A 146 -0.98 -9.78 12.57
CA SER A 146 -0.73 -10.91 11.69
C SER A 146 -1.25 -12.21 12.30
N GLU A 147 -1.26 -13.26 11.49
CA GLU A 147 -1.62 -14.61 11.95
C GLU A 147 -0.72 -15.11 13.09
N THR A 148 0.55 -14.70 13.10
CA THR A 148 1.57 -15.11 14.09
C THR A 148 1.88 -14.04 15.13
N GLY A 149 1.58 -12.77 14.83
CA GLY A 149 1.81 -11.62 15.68
C GLY A 149 0.50 -11.03 16.16
N GLY A 150 0.32 -10.92 17.48
CA GLY A 150 -0.88 -10.36 18.08
C GLY A 150 -1.17 -8.90 17.68
N TRP A 151 -2.29 -8.36 18.15
CA TRP A 151 -2.68 -6.98 17.86
C TRP A 151 -1.65 -5.98 18.38
N GLN A 152 -1.14 -5.14 17.48
CA GLN A 152 -0.26 -4.04 17.84
C GLN A 152 -1.06 -2.74 17.82
N TYR A 153 -1.55 -2.36 19.01
CA TYR A 153 -2.05 -1.03 19.26
C TYR A 153 -0.85 -0.13 19.53
N ASN A 154 -0.38 0.52 18.47
CA ASN A 154 0.54 1.62 18.61
C ASN A 154 -0.28 2.86 18.32
N ASP A 155 -0.25 3.83 19.23
CA ASP A 155 -0.42 5.24 18.86
C ASP A 155 1.00 5.76 18.57
N PRO A 156 1.57 5.45 17.38
CA PRO A 156 2.96 5.73 17.14
C PRO A 156 3.19 7.23 17.15
N PRO A 157 4.32 7.70 17.70
CA PRO A 157 4.78 9.05 17.41
C PRO A 157 4.78 9.29 15.89
N ILE A 158 4.57 10.54 15.45
CA ILE A 158 4.41 10.87 14.01
C ILE A 158 5.52 10.27 13.13
N ALA A 159 6.75 10.16 13.66
CA ALA A 159 7.90 9.56 12.99
C ALA A 159 7.70 8.08 12.59
N TYR A 160 6.82 7.35 13.27
CA TYR A 160 6.53 5.93 13.11
C TYR A 160 5.14 5.64 12.54
N LEU A 161 4.42 6.67 12.07
CA LEU A 161 3.13 6.49 11.41
C LEU A 161 3.20 5.47 10.28
N ARG A 162 2.11 4.72 10.14
CA ARG A 162 1.86 3.82 9.01
C ARG A 162 1.14 4.58 7.89
N PRO A 163 1.21 4.09 6.63
CA PRO A 163 0.62 4.79 5.49
C PRO A 163 -0.86 5.15 5.65
N LYS A 164 -1.68 4.30 6.28
CA LYS A 164 -3.11 4.57 6.52
C LYS A 164 -3.38 5.60 7.63
N GLU A 165 -2.43 5.79 8.56
CA GLU A 165 -2.60 6.64 9.75
C GLU A 165 -2.33 8.11 9.48
N ILE A 166 -1.73 8.42 8.33
CA ILE A 166 -1.47 9.79 7.91
C ILE A 166 -2.75 10.65 7.87
N PHE A 167 -3.93 10.03 7.71
CA PHE A 167 -5.22 10.72 7.74
C PHE A 167 -5.81 10.92 9.14
N ASN A 168 -5.27 10.24 10.17
CA ASN A 168 -5.74 10.35 11.55
C ASN A 168 -5.10 11.51 12.29
N VAL A 169 -3.89 11.92 11.86
CA VAL A 169 -3.16 13.01 12.50
C VAL A 169 -3.70 14.35 12.01
N ARG A 170 -4.06 15.21 12.96
CA ARG A 170 -4.35 16.62 12.66
C ARG A 170 -3.03 17.38 12.64
N PHE A 171 -2.63 17.83 11.46
CA PHE A 171 -1.46 18.68 11.33
C PHE A 171 -1.88 20.15 11.46
N ALA A 172 -1.18 20.90 12.31
CA ALA A 172 -1.45 22.31 12.52
C ALA A 172 -1.04 23.12 11.27
N PRO A 173 -1.94 23.95 10.72
CA PRO A 173 -1.59 24.92 9.68
C PRO A 173 -0.56 25.91 10.21
N LEU A 174 0.33 26.40 9.33
CA LEU A 174 1.37 27.37 9.69
C LEU A 174 0.79 28.58 10.44
N GLY A 175 1.43 28.95 11.56
CA GLY A 175 1.14 30.19 12.29
C GLY A 175 -0.02 30.15 13.29
N LYS A 176 -0.67 29.00 13.52
CA LYS A 176 -1.77 28.84 14.51
C LYS A 176 -1.39 28.02 15.75
N ALA A 177 -0.16 28.14 16.24
CA ALA A 177 0.14 27.72 17.61
C ALA A 177 -0.31 28.86 18.56
N SER A 178 -1.61 29.11 18.65
CA SER A 178 -2.13 30.20 19.49
C SER A 178 -2.36 29.80 20.95
N ASN A 179 -2.33 28.52 21.32
CA ASN A 179 -2.33 28.08 22.72
C ASN A 179 -1.54 26.78 22.89
N GLN A 180 -0.80 26.66 24.00
CA GLN A 180 -0.06 25.44 24.38
C GLN A 180 -0.95 24.20 24.51
N ASN A 181 -2.26 24.38 24.72
CA ASN A 181 -3.24 23.29 24.82
C ASN A 181 -3.70 22.73 23.47
N ASP A 182 -3.42 23.39 22.33
CA ASP A 182 -3.74 22.89 20.99
C ASP A 182 -2.68 21.92 20.44
N LEU A 183 -1.58 21.74 21.17
CA LEU A 183 -0.40 20.94 20.79
C LEU A 183 -0.40 19.52 21.36
N GLU A 184 -1.35 19.17 22.23
CA GLU A 184 -1.32 17.86 22.89
C GLU A 184 -1.63 16.69 21.95
N ASP A 185 -2.21 16.94 20.76
CA ASP A 185 -2.76 15.86 19.90
C ASP A 185 -2.51 16.06 18.38
N GLY A 186 -1.59 16.98 18.00
CA GLY A 186 -1.41 17.38 16.59
C GLY A 186 0.04 17.53 16.14
N GLY A 187 0.30 17.26 14.86
CA GLY A 187 1.63 17.37 14.24
C GLY A 187 1.94 18.77 13.73
N SER A 188 3.21 19.19 13.75
CA SER A 188 3.61 20.46 13.12
C SER A 188 3.58 20.38 11.59
N ALA A 189 3.62 21.55 10.93
CA ALA A 189 3.84 21.66 9.49
C ALA A 189 5.09 20.89 9.00
N ILE A 190 6.14 20.80 9.82
CA ILE A 190 7.37 20.06 9.48
C ILE A 190 7.13 18.55 9.61
N ASP A 191 6.40 18.12 10.64
CA ASP A 191 6.06 16.71 10.83
C ASP A 191 5.19 16.18 9.69
N PHE A 192 4.26 17.01 9.20
CA PHE A 192 3.50 16.72 7.99
C PHE A 192 4.42 16.47 6.79
N LEU A 193 5.36 17.37 6.49
CA LEU A 193 6.26 17.21 5.35
C LEU A 193 7.14 15.97 5.47
N ARG A 194 7.62 15.64 6.68
CA ARG A 194 8.38 14.40 6.93
C ARG A 194 7.51 13.16 6.70
N ALA A 195 6.28 13.15 7.21
CA ALA A 195 5.35 12.05 7.02
C ALA A 195 4.95 11.90 5.53
N TRP A 196 4.66 13.01 4.84
CA TRP A 196 4.38 13.06 3.40
C TRP A 196 5.55 12.48 2.59
N ASP A 197 6.78 12.90 2.88
CA ASP A 197 7.97 12.39 2.19
C ASP A 197 8.17 10.89 2.43
N LYS A 198 8.18 10.48 3.71
CA LYS A 198 8.45 9.10 4.13
C LYS A 198 7.38 8.12 3.67
N LEU A 199 6.10 8.46 3.83
CA LEU A 199 4.99 7.52 3.64
C LEU A 199 4.44 7.55 2.21
N ILE A 200 4.54 8.70 1.54
CA ILE A 200 3.91 8.93 0.23
C ILE A 200 4.97 9.14 -0.85
N MET A 201 5.78 10.19 -0.77
CA MET A 201 6.64 10.55 -1.91
C MET A 201 7.73 9.51 -2.20
N ARG A 202 8.49 9.04 -1.21
CA ARG A 202 9.56 8.06 -1.44
C ARG A 202 9.04 6.73 -1.97
N PRO A 203 7.97 6.11 -1.39
CA PRO A 203 7.48 4.85 -1.94
C PRO A 203 6.76 5.05 -3.28
N TYR A 204 6.11 6.19 -3.50
CA TYR A 204 5.43 6.47 -4.77
C TYR A 204 6.41 6.70 -5.92
N THR A 205 7.42 7.53 -5.72
CA THR A 205 8.39 7.88 -6.77
C THR A 205 9.29 6.71 -7.16
N SER A 206 9.49 5.75 -6.27
CA SER A 206 10.20 4.49 -6.55
C SER A 206 9.32 3.42 -7.20
N SER A 207 7.99 3.63 -7.26
CA SER A 207 7.06 2.69 -7.88
C SER A 207 7.06 2.75 -9.42
N ALA A 208 6.72 1.63 -10.04
CA ALA A 208 6.51 1.48 -11.46
C ALA A 208 5.05 1.85 -11.84
N LEU A 209 4.91 2.52 -12.98
CA LEU A 209 3.64 2.79 -13.64
C LEU A 209 3.71 2.27 -15.07
N THR A 210 2.67 1.59 -15.52
CA THR A 210 2.56 1.10 -16.91
C THR A 210 2.53 2.26 -17.90
N LYS A 211 1.75 3.31 -17.57
CA LYS A 211 1.65 4.55 -18.34
C LYS A 211 2.23 5.67 -17.48
N LYS A 212 3.24 6.37 -17.99
CA LYS A 212 3.92 7.44 -17.22
C LYS A 212 2.99 8.62 -16.97
N GLU A 213 2.02 8.81 -17.85
CA GLU A 213 1.00 9.85 -17.82
C GLU A 213 0.07 9.70 -16.60
N ASP A 214 -0.08 8.48 -16.08
CA ASP A 214 -0.91 8.20 -14.90
C ASP A 214 -0.28 8.72 -13.59
N ARG A 215 0.97 9.19 -13.62
CA ARG A 215 1.74 9.53 -12.42
C ARG A 215 1.09 10.60 -11.54
N LEU A 216 0.41 11.58 -12.13
CA LEU A 216 -0.28 12.58 -11.31
C LEU A 216 -1.67 12.11 -10.90
N VAL A 217 -2.32 11.32 -11.76
CA VAL A 217 -3.67 10.81 -11.50
C VAL A 217 -3.66 9.81 -10.35
N ALA A 218 -2.68 8.90 -10.32
CA ALA A 218 -2.57 7.83 -9.32
C ALA A 218 -2.26 8.31 -7.89
N ILE A 219 -1.82 9.56 -7.71
CA ILE A 219 -1.62 10.18 -6.39
C ILE A 219 -2.65 11.29 -6.10
N SER A 220 -3.44 11.68 -7.09
CA SER A 220 -4.34 12.85 -7.03
C SER A 220 -5.36 12.75 -5.88
N GLY A 221 -5.91 11.56 -5.62
CA GLY A 221 -6.84 11.37 -4.51
C GLY A 221 -6.20 11.66 -3.16
N ILE A 222 -4.97 11.18 -2.94
CA ILE A 222 -4.23 11.42 -1.68
C ILE A 222 -3.95 12.91 -1.54
N ILE A 223 -3.48 13.56 -2.61
CA ILE A 223 -3.23 15.01 -2.64
C ILE A 223 -4.50 15.78 -2.29
N GLN A 224 -5.63 15.46 -2.93
CA GLN A 224 -6.89 16.15 -2.71
C GLN A 224 -7.34 16.02 -1.25
N ARG A 225 -7.26 14.81 -0.68
CA ARG A 225 -7.61 14.56 0.72
C ARG A 225 -6.73 15.38 1.67
N MET A 226 -5.43 15.42 1.42
CA MET A 226 -4.49 16.20 2.23
C MET A 226 -4.68 17.71 2.05
N THR A 227 -4.97 18.20 0.85
CA THR A 227 -5.32 19.60 0.61
C THR A 227 -6.55 20.01 1.41
N THR A 228 -7.59 19.17 1.47
CA THR A 228 -8.78 19.42 2.28
C THR A 228 -8.46 19.46 3.78
N GLN A 229 -7.59 18.58 4.27
CA GLN A 229 -7.21 18.56 5.70
C GLN A 229 -6.31 19.74 6.08
N MET A 230 -5.33 20.10 5.25
CA MET A 230 -4.34 21.14 5.54
C MET A 230 -4.83 22.55 5.21
N GLY A 231 -5.77 22.68 4.28
CA GLY A 231 -6.11 23.96 3.66
C GLY A 231 -4.98 24.53 2.79
N TRP A 232 -4.00 23.71 2.42
CA TRP A 232 -2.84 24.12 1.62
C TRP A 232 -3.04 23.77 0.16
N ARG A 233 -2.67 24.70 -0.72
CA ARG A 233 -2.59 24.41 -2.15
C ARG A 233 -1.42 23.46 -2.42
N ASN A 234 -1.70 22.42 -3.21
CA ASN A 234 -0.70 21.50 -3.72
C ASN A 234 -0.40 21.82 -5.19
N LEU A 235 0.89 21.84 -5.53
CA LEU A 235 1.44 22.07 -6.85
C LEU A 235 2.15 20.79 -7.30
N PHE A 236 1.39 19.86 -7.91
CA PHE A 236 1.92 18.62 -8.50
C PHE A 236 2.76 17.75 -7.54
N GLY A 237 2.32 17.63 -6.29
CA GLY A 237 3.01 16.87 -5.24
C GLY A 237 3.80 17.73 -4.25
N LEU A 238 3.97 19.03 -4.52
CA LEU A 238 4.64 19.98 -3.64
C LEU A 238 3.64 20.90 -2.94
N TRP A 239 3.87 21.19 -1.67
CA TRP A 239 2.99 22.04 -0.86
C TRP A 239 3.39 23.51 -0.92
N GLU A 240 2.51 24.39 -1.41
CA GLU A 240 2.84 25.81 -1.65
C GLU A 240 3.44 26.53 -0.43
N PRO A 241 2.91 26.39 0.81
CA PRO A 241 3.42 27.17 1.94
C PRO A 241 4.86 26.85 2.35
N ARG A 242 5.39 25.71 1.88
CA ARG A 242 6.75 25.24 2.14
C ARG A 242 7.45 24.83 0.84
N PHE A 243 7.06 25.46 -0.27
CA PHE A 243 7.51 25.10 -1.61
C PHE A 243 9.04 25.13 -1.71
N VAL A 244 9.68 26.19 -1.23
CA VAL A 244 11.15 26.36 -1.24
C VAL A 244 11.85 25.21 -0.52
N ASP A 245 11.36 24.81 0.65
CA ASP A 245 11.98 23.75 1.45
C ASP A 245 11.91 22.39 0.75
N GLN A 246 10.85 22.15 -0.03
CA GLN A 246 10.68 20.92 -0.81
C GLN A 246 11.51 20.89 -2.10
N LEU A 247 12.11 22.02 -2.50
CA LEU A 247 13.08 22.06 -3.59
C LEU A 247 14.50 21.66 -3.15
N LEU A 248 14.74 21.50 -1.85
CA LEU A 248 16.05 21.15 -1.28
C LEU A 248 16.32 19.63 -1.29
N TRP A 249 15.74 18.91 -2.24
CA TRP A 249 16.00 17.48 -2.40
C TRP A 249 17.45 17.26 -2.85
N HIS A 250 18.04 16.18 -2.37
CA HIS A 250 19.36 15.74 -2.80
C HIS A 250 19.31 14.25 -3.10
N LEU A 251 20.15 13.80 -4.02
CA LEU A 251 20.33 12.38 -4.25
C LEU A 251 20.99 11.77 -3.01
N SER A 252 20.38 10.72 -2.46
CA SER A 252 21.00 9.94 -1.40
C SER A 252 22.25 9.25 -1.96
N PRO A 253 23.42 9.30 -1.30
CA PRO A 253 24.68 8.73 -1.79
C PRO A 253 24.58 7.23 -2.16
N ALA A 254 23.68 6.48 -1.54
CA ALA A 254 23.45 5.06 -1.82
C ALA A 254 22.76 4.79 -3.18
N ALA A 255 22.31 5.83 -3.89
CA ALA A 255 21.58 5.74 -5.15
C ALA A 255 22.33 6.42 -6.31
N GLN A 256 23.66 6.50 -6.27
CA GLN A 256 24.44 6.87 -7.45
C GLN A 256 24.52 5.65 -8.40
N PRO A 257 23.81 5.63 -9.54
CA PRO A 257 24.16 4.67 -10.58
C PRO A 257 25.56 5.04 -11.12
N PRO A 258 26.42 4.06 -11.45
CA PRO A 258 27.65 4.35 -12.15
C PRO A 258 27.31 5.05 -13.47
N ILE A 259 27.85 6.27 -13.65
CA ILE A 259 27.67 7.07 -14.87
C ILE A 259 28.23 6.25 -16.03
N THR A 260 27.35 5.70 -16.86
CA THR A 260 27.74 5.02 -18.10
C THR A 260 27.09 5.76 -19.26
N VAL A 261 27.89 6.58 -19.94
CA VAL A 261 27.51 7.21 -21.21
C VAL A 261 27.83 6.21 -22.33
N THR A 262 26.81 5.60 -22.94
CA THR A 262 26.93 4.99 -24.27
C THR A 262 25.64 5.12 -25.09
N ARG A 263 25.83 5.10 -26.41
CA ARG A 263 25.00 5.67 -27.48
C ARG A 263 24.09 4.59 -28.11
N THR A 264 22.86 4.98 -28.45
CA THR A 264 21.91 4.43 -29.47
C THR A 264 21.79 2.91 -29.70
N GLY A 265 20.56 2.38 -29.51
CA GLY A 265 20.11 1.12 -30.10
C GLY A 265 18.69 0.72 -29.66
N LEU A 266 17.73 0.68 -30.59
CA LEU A 266 16.35 0.20 -30.41
C LEU A 266 16.31 -1.28 -30.02
N SER A 267 15.41 -1.68 -29.11
CA SER A 267 14.54 -2.89 -29.17
C SER A 267 13.63 -3.03 -27.93
N LEU A 268 12.36 -3.35 -28.17
CA LEU A 268 11.25 -3.59 -27.21
C LEU A 268 11.40 -4.90 -26.39
N ILE A 269 10.75 -5.00 -25.22
CA ILE A 269 9.56 -5.85 -24.91
C ILE A 269 9.24 -5.86 -23.39
N LEU A 270 7.94 -5.71 -23.05
CA LEU A 270 7.27 -5.65 -21.73
C LEU A 270 6.84 -7.05 -21.23
N ILE A 271 6.42 -7.19 -19.96
CA ILE A 271 5.08 -7.70 -19.59
C ILE A 271 4.68 -7.26 -18.16
N ASN A 272 3.48 -6.65 -18.10
CA ASN A 272 2.60 -6.43 -16.96
C ASN A 272 1.32 -7.23 -17.26
N ILE A 273 0.76 -7.97 -16.31
CA ILE A 273 -0.51 -8.68 -16.52
C ILE A 273 -1.65 -7.90 -15.87
N SER A 274 -2.17 -6.95 -16.65
CA SER A 274 -3.62 -6.85 -16.83
C SER A 274 -4.05 -8.07 -17.64
N ALA A 275 -4.70 -9.03 -16.99
CA ALA A 275 -5.49 -10.05 -17.67
C ALA A 275 -6.97 -9.84 -17.30
N ALA A 276 -7.56 -8.80 -17.88
CA ALA A 276 -8.98 -8.84 -18.28
C ALA A 276 -9.33 -7.88 -19.44
N ALA A 277 -8.38 -7.13 -20.03
CA ALA A 277 -8.66 -6.23 -21.15
C ALA A 277 -8.23 -6.73 -22.53
N THR A 278 -7.35 -7.72 -22.64
CA THR A 278 -6.73 -8.08 -23.94
C THR A 278 -6.80 -9.57 -24.28
N ILE A 279 -7.88 -10.25 -23.88
CA ILE A 279 -8.28 -11.54 -24.47
C ILE A 279 -9.79 -11.51 -24.76
N ALA A 280 -10.18 -10.67 -25.72
CA ALA A 280 -11.49 -10.71 -26.38
C ALA A 280 -11.44 -10.13 -27.80
N LYS A 281 -10.31 -10.29 -28.51
CA LYS A 281 -10.21 -9.96 -29.95
C LYS A 281 -9.61 -11.08 -30.82
N SER A 282 -9.56 -12.32 -30.32
CA SER A 282 -9.24 -13.51 -31.12
C SER A 282 -10.11 -14.74 -30.83
N MET A 283 -11.21 -14.56 -30.11
CA MET A 283 -12.29 -15.54 -30.02
C MET A 283 -13.63 -14.80 -30.01
N PHE A 284 -13.93 -14.14 -31.13
CA PHE A 284 -15.20 -14.01 -31.84
C PHE A 284 -14.97 -13.04 -33.00
#